data_AF-A0A938FZT0-F1
#
_entry.id   AF-A0A938FZT0-F1
#
_cell.length_a   1.000
_cell.length_b   1.000
_cell.length_c   1.000
_cell.angle_alpha   90.00
_cell.angle_beta   90.00
_cell.angle_gamma   90.00
#
_symmetry.space_group_name_H-M   'P 1'
#
loop_
_entity.id
_entity.type
_entity.pdbx_description
1 polymer ?
#
loop_
_entity_poly.entity_id
_entity_poly.type
_entity_poly.pdbx_seq_one_letter_code
_entity_poly.pdbx_strand_id
1 'polypeptide(L)' 'MGGALMRGIVHPFTKAHYELDDDGNIRVTKDGQWGVFATNGRHLHGEIRECDPQLCGWIGGPQIANHRVSKAPIDRD' A
#
# COMPACT_ATOMS: atom_id res chain seq x y z
N MET A 1 -22.15 -5.98 -0.59
CA MET A 1 -21.15 -4.92 -0.33
C MET A 1 -19.80 -5.49 -0.72
N GLY A 2 -19.34 -5.20 -1.94
CA GLY A 2 -18.12 -5.81 -2.49
C GLY A 2 -16.89 -5.22 -1.79
N GLY A 3 -16.22 -6.02 -0.95
CA GLY A 3 -14.92 -5.65 -0.41
C GLY A 3 -13.92 -5.67 -1.55
N ALA A 4 -13.46 -4.48 -1.97
CA ALA A 4 -12.26 -4.39 -2.78
C ALA A 4 -11.16 -5.18 -2.07
N LEU A 5 -10.46 -6.03 -2.82
CA LEU A 5 -9.31 -6.80 -2.32
C LEU A 5 -8.22 -5.81 -1.93
N MET A 6 -8.30 -5.24 -0.73
CA MET A 6 -7.35 -4.27 -0.19
C MET A 6 -6.02 -4.97 0.05
N ARG A 7 -5.09 -4.75 -0.88
CA ARG A 7 -3.73 -5.27 -0.84
C ARG A 7 -2.94 -4.39 0.12
N GLY A 8 -2.89 -4.82 1.38
CA GLY A 8 -2.14 -4.15 2.44
C GLY A 8 -0.96 -4.96 2.95
N ILE A 9 -0.11 -4.31 3.73
CA ILE A 9 1.03 -4.93 4.40
C ILE A 9 0.98 -4.53 5.88
N VAL A 10 1.37 -5.45 6.76
CA VAL A 10 1.61 -5.13 8.17
C VAL A 10 3.08 -4.83 8.37
N HIS A 11 3.37 -3.66 8.93
CA HIS A 11 4.73 -3.28 9.28
C HIS A 11 5.30 -4.22 10.36
N PRO A 12 6.46 -4.86 10.16
CA PRO A 12 6.92 -5.96 11.00
C PRO A 12 7.23 -5.55 12.45
N PHE A 13 7.70 -4.33 12.68
CA PHE A 13 8.00 -3.80 14.02
C PHE A 13 6.80 -3.14 14.68
N THR A 14 6.25 -2.09 14.07
CA THR A 14 5.18 -1.28 14.66
C THR A 14 3.80 -1.93 14.62
N LYS A 15 3.61 -3.01 13.85
CA LYS A 15 2.33 -3.69 13.61
C LYS A 15 1.24 -2.83 12.97
N ALA A 16 1.57 -1.62 12.52
CA ALA A 16 0.66 -0.78 11.75
C ALA A 16 0.36 -1.43 10.39
N HIS A 17 -0.90 -1.39 9.97
CA HIS A 17 -1.36 -1.87 8.67
C HIS A 17 -1.33 -0.73 7.66
N TYR A 18 -0.72 -0.96 6.50
CA TYR A 18 -0.58 0.03 5.43
C TYR A 18 -1.31 -0.46 4.19
N GLU A 19 -2.16 0.39 3.62
CA GLU A 19 -3.04 0.07 2.50
C GLU A 19 -3.03 1.19 1.47
N LEU A 20 -2.97 0.84 0.18
CA LEU A 20 -3.20 1.80 -0.90
C LEU A 20 -4.72 1.99 -1.08
N ASP A 21 -5.18 3.23 -0.94
CA ASP A 21 -6.57 3.63 -1.16
C ASP A 21 -6.83 3.98 -2.64
N ASP A 22 -8.10 4.13 -3.02
CA ASP A 22 -8.53 4.40 -4.39
C ASP A 22 -7.98 5.73 -4.96
N ASP A 23 -7.71 6.71 -4.08
CA ASP A 23 -7.11 8.01 -4.45
C ASP A 23 -5.57 7.94 -4.62
N GLY A 24 -4.95 6.77 -4.45
CA GLY A 24 -3.50 6.59 -4.50
C GLY A 24 -2.75 7.05 -3.25
N ASN A 25 -3.48 7.30 -2.16
CA ASN A 25 -2.91 7.61 -0.85
C ASN A 25 -2.74 6.34 0.00
N ILE A 26 -1.90 6.43 1.02
CA ILE A 26 -1.61 5.34 1.95
C ILE A 26 -2.41 5.53 3.22
N ARG A 27 -3.39 4.64 3.44
CA ARG A 27 -4.08 4.53 4.71
C ARG A 27 -3.26 3.68 5.66
N VAL A 28 -2.94 4.25 6.83
CA VAL A 28 -2.22 3.57 7.91
C VAL A 28 -3.18 3.39 9.07
N THR A 29 -3.36 2.16 9.54
CA THR A 29 -4.21 1.83 10.69
C THR A 29 -3.37 1.17 11.77
N LYS A 30 -3.48 1.63 13.02
CA LYS A 30 -2.75 1.08 14.16
C LYS A 30 -3.56 1.29 15.44
N ASP A 31 -3.73 0.24 16.25
CA ASP A 31 -4.39 0.31 17.56
C ASP A 31 -5.78 0.99 17.53
N GLY A 32 -6.53 0.79 16.44
CA GLY A 32 -7.86 1.39 16.25
C GLY A 32 -7.86 2.84 15.76
N GLN A 33 -6.70 3.48 15.64
CA GLN A 33 -6.52 4.80 15.03
C GLN A 33 -6.12 4.68 13.57
N TRP A 34 -6.32 5.75 12.80
CA TRP A 34 -5.91 5.77 11.40
C TRP A 34 -5.28 7.10 10.99
N GLY A 35 -4.54 7.07 9.90
CA GLY A 35 -4.00 8.23 9.22
C GLY A 35 -3.93 7.99 7.72
N VAL A 36 -4.03 9.05 6.94
CA VAL A 36 -3.84 9.01 5.48
C VAL A 36 -2.61 9.83 5.14
N PHE A 37 -1.74 9.23 4.35
CA PHE A 37 -0.44 9.76 3.98
C PHE A 37 -0.25 9.72 2.47
N ALA A 38 0.42 10.71 1.92
CA ALA A 38 0.91 10.62 0.55
C ALA A 38 2.02 9.55 0.44
N THR A 39 2.33 9.13 -0.78
CA THR A 39 3.37 8.11 -1.04
C THR A 39 4.77 8.52 -0.60
N ASN A 40 5.03 9.83 -0.40
CA ASN A 40 6.26 10.36 0.18
C ASN A 40 6.26 10.42 1.72
N GLY A 41 5.23 9.89 2.38
CA GLY A 41 5.07 9.90 3.84
C GLY A 41 4.53 11.21 4.42
N ARG A 42 4.11 12.19 3.60
CA ARG A 42 3.47 13.40 4.10
C ARG A 42 2.09 13.09 4.68
N HIS A 43 1.85 13.49 5.93
CA HIS A 43 0.54 13.39 6.56
C HIS A 43 -0.50 14.28 5.85
N LEU A 44 -1.67 13.71 5.59
CA LEU A 44 -2.82 14.41 5.00
C LEU A 44 -3.97 14.53 6.02
N HIS A 45 -4.41 13.40 6.59
CA HIS A 45 -5.60 13.32 7.46
C HIS A 45 -5.49 12.24 8.54
N GLY A 46 -6.35 12.29 9.56
CA GLY A 46 -6.47 11.28 10.62
C GLY A 46 -5.69 11.58 11.90
N GLU A 47 -5.82 10.68 12.88
CA GLU A 47 -5.23 10.82 14.21
C GLU A 47 -3.73 10.49 14.23
N ILE A 48 -3.32 9.46 13.48
CA ILE A 48 -1.92 9.07 13.37
C ILE A 48 -1.18 10.12 12.54
N ARG A 49 -0.16 10.75 13.13
CA ARG A 49 0.65 11.81 12.50
C ARG A 49 2.01 11.34 11.99
N GLU A 50 2.39 10.11 12.32
CA GLU A 50 3.66 9.50 11.94
C GLU A 50 3.44 8.19 11.19
N CYS A 51 4.25 7.96 10.15
CA CYS A 51 4.29 6.72 9.39
C CYS A 51 5.72 6.43 8.96
N ASP A 52 5.98 5.20 8.51
CA ASP A 52 7.22 4.88 7.82
C ASP A 52 7.15 5.36 6.36
N PRO A 53 7.92 6.39 5.96
CA PRO A 53 7.82 6.96 4.61
C PRO A 53 8.35 6.02 3.53
N GLN A 54 9.26 5.10 3.87
CA GLN A 54 9.79 4.12 2.92
C GLN A 54 8.70 3.11 2.54
N LEU A 55 7.90 2.68 3.51
CA LEU A 55 6.77 1.79 3.28
C LEU A 55 5.66 2.44 2.48
N CYS A 56 5.37 3.72 2.75
CA CYS A 56 4.46 4.51 1.92
C CYS A 56 4.91 4.54 0.45
N GLY A 57 6.21 4.79 0.22
CA GLY A 57 6.78 4.81 -1.12
C GLY A 57 6.81 3.44 -1.78
N TRP A 58 7.03 2.37 -1.02
CA TRP A 58 7.01 1.01 -1.54
C TRP A 58 5.62 0.57 -1.99
N ILE A 59 4.59 0.87 -1.20
CA ILE A 59 3.21 0.49 -1.49
C ILE A 59 2.61 1.35 -2.59
N GLY A 60 2.80 2.67 -2.53
CA GLY A 60 2.28 3.61 -3.51
C GLY A 60 3.15 3.80 -4.75
N GLY A 61 4.31 3.13 -4.79
CA GLY A 61 5.26 3.23 -5.89
C GLY A 61 4.78 2.52 -7.17
N PRO A 62 5.29 2.93 -8.34
CA PRO A 62 4.94 2.31 -9.61
C PRO A 62 5.31 0.82 -9.60
N GLN A 63 4.35 -0.03 -9.95
CA GLN A 63 4.57 -1.46 -10.09
C GLN A 63 5.18 -1.74 -11.46
N ILE A 64 6.50 -1.87 -11.51
CA ILE A 64 7.22 -2.12 -12.77
C ILE A 64 7.23 -3.62 -13.04
N ALA A 65 6.72 -4.02 -14.21
CA ALA A 65 6.77 -5.41 -14.65
C ALA A 65 8.23 -5.87 -14.77
N ASN A 66 8.54 -7.01 -14.15
CA ASN A 66 9.86 -7.60 -14.27
C ASN A 66 10.09 -8.08 -15.71
N HIS A 67 11.09 -7.52 -16.38
CA HIS A 67 11.46 -7.87 -17.76
C HIS A 67 11.84 -9.36 -17.92
N ARG A 68 12.14 -10.07 -16.83
CA ARG A 68 12.47 -11.51 -16.85
C ARG A 68 11.24 -12.41 -16.77
N VAL A 69 10.05 -11.85 -16.55
CA VAL A 69 8.79 -12.60 -16.59
C VAL A 69 8.22 -12.45 -17.99
N SER A 70 8.65 -13.33 -18.89
CA SER A 70 7.96 -13.51 -20.17
C SER A 70 6.57 -14.06 -19.87
N LYS A 71 5.52 -13.42 -20.41
CA LYS A 71 4.17 -14.00 -20.40
C LYS A 71 4.29 -15.41 -20.98
N ALA A 72 3.98 -16.43 -20.19
CA ALA A 72 4.02 -17.81 -20.67
C ALA A 72 3.22 -17.90 -21.99
N PRO A 73 3.70 -18.61 -23.02
CA PRO A 73 2.89 -18.83 -24.20
C PRO A 73 1.61 -19.52 -23.75
N ILE A 74 0.47 -18.95 -24.13
CA ILE A 74 -0.80 -19.67 -24.04
C ILE A 74 -0.75 -20.81 -25.05
N ASP A 75 -0.30 -21.98 -24.60
CA ASP A 75 -0.39 -23.19 -25.40
C ASP A 75 -1.89 -23.51 -25.58
N ARG A 76 -2.35 -23.40 -26.83
CA ARG A 76 -3.67 -23.84 -27.29
C ARG A 76 -3.46 -24.54 -28.63
N ASP A 77 -3.36 -25.87 -28.56
CA ASP A 77 -3.89 -26.80 -29.57
C ASP A 77 -4.45 -28.03 -28.84
#